data_AF-A0A8I1DT64-F1
#
_entry.id   AF-A0A8I1DT64-F1
#
_cell.length_a   1.000
_cell.length_b   1.000
_cell.length_c   1.000
_cell.angle_alpha   90.00
_cell.angle_beta   90.00
_cell.angle_gamma   90.00
#
_symmetry.space_group_name_H-M   'P 1'
#
loop_
_entity.id
_entity.type
_entity.pdbx_description
1 polymer ?
#
loop_
_entity_poly.entity_id
_entity_poly.type
_entity_poly.pdbx_seq_one_letter_code
_entity_poly.pdbx_strand_id
1 'polypeptide(L)' 'EYLVRVQGDLSENGLALLNHGLSLDGKALKPAQVRWQNHDQLRFVLREGKKRQIRRMCELVGLKVVGLKRVRIGRVALGD' A
#
# COMPACT_ATOMS: atom_id res chain seq x y z
N GLU A 1 5.20 7.36 4.23
CA GLU A 1 4.11 6.63 4.92
C GLU A 1 2.77 7.15 4.41
N TYR A 2 1.86 6.22 4.15
CA TYR A 2 0.55 6.51 3.59
C TYR A 2 -0.53 5.78 4.38
N LEU A 3 -1.67 6.45 4.58
CA LEU A 3 -2.92 5.82 4.97
C LEU A 3 -3.78 5.68 3.73
N VAL A 4 -4.22 4.47 3.47
CA VAL A 4 -4.89 4.07 2.23
C VAL A 4 -6.21 3.44 2.60
N ARG A 5 -7.32 4.08 2.22
CA ARG A 5 -8.65 3.50 2.39
C ARG A 5 -8.96 2.62 1.18
N VAL A 6 -9.40 1.41 1.44
CA VAL A 6 -9.66 0.37 0.45
C VAL A 6 -11.09 -0.15 0.55
N GLN A 7 -11.58 -0.72 -0.55
CA GLN A 7 -12.83 -1.46 -0.64
C GLN A 7 -12.58 -2.79 -1.35
N GLY A 8 -13.43 -3.77 -1.06
CA GLY A 8 -13.32 -5.14 -1.59
C GLY A 8 -12.64 -6.08 -0.60
N ASP A 9 -12.54 -7.33 -1.00
CA ASP A 9 -12.00 -8.40 -0.19
C ASP A 9 -10.53 -8.64 -0.53
N LEU A 10 -9.69 -8.66 0.51
CA LEU A 10 -8.29 -9.00 0.36
C LEU A 10 -8.17 -10.50 0.10
N SER A 11 -7.37 -10.88 -0.90
CA SER A 11 -7.05 -12.30 -1.11
C SER A 11 -6.38 -12.91 0.12
N GLU A 12 -6.47 -14.23 0.27
CA GLU A 12 -5.99 -14.96 1.46
C GLU A 12 -4.51 -14.65 1.81
N ASN A 13 -3.68 -14.48 0.78
CA ASN A 13 -2.26 -14.10 0.90
C ASN A 13 -1.99 -12.63 0.54
N GLY A 14 -3.02 -11.81 0.37
CA GLY A 14 -2.91 -10.45 -0.15
C GLY A 14 -2.04 -9.55 0.72
N LEU A 15 -2.14 -9.67 2.06
CA LEU A 15 -1.32 -8.86 2.96
C LEU A 15 0.16 -9.26 2.85
N ALA A 16 0.46 -10.55 2.73
CA ALA A 16 1.82 -11.05 2.53
C ALA A 16 2.39 -10.54 1.20
N LEU A 17 1.61 -10.63 0.11
CA LEU A 17 1.98 -10.10 -1.21
C LEU A 17 2.26 -8.59 -1.18
N LEU A 18 1.40 -7.81 -0.51
CA LEU A 18 1.58 -6.37 -0.34
C LEU A 18 2.88 -6.03 0.41
N ASN A 19 3.33 -6.87 1.34
CA ASN A 19 4.61 -6.69 2.04
C ASN A 19 5.80 -7.11 1.16
N HIS A 20 5.67 -8.21 0.42
CA HIS A 20 6.72 -8.74 -0.44
C HIS A 20 6.18 -9.69 -1.52
N GLY A 21 6.78 -9.68 -2.71
CA GLY A 21 6.49 -10.64 -3.79
C GLY A 21 5.68 -10.07 -4.95
N LEU A 22 5.26 -8.82 -4.89
CA LEU A 22 4.62 -8.14 -6.03
C LEU A 22 5.65 -7.60 -7.03
N SER A 23 5.27 -7.66 -8.30
CA SER A 23 6.03 -7.11 -9.43
C SER A 23 5.18 -6.11 -10.20
N LEU A 24 5.75 -4.99 -10.63
CA LEU A 24 5.11 -4.02 -11.51
C LEU A 24 6.01 -3.76 -12.72
N ASP A 25 5.40 -3.77 -13.91
CA ASP A 25 6.09 -3.52 -15.20
C ASP A 25 7.31 -4.45 -15.41
N GLY A 26 7.15 -5.73 -15.08
CA GLY A 26 8.20 -6.73 -15.18
C GLY A 26 9.33 -6.59 -14.16
N LYS A 27 9.22 -5.69 -13.18
CA LYS A 27 10.21 -5.48 -12.13
C LYS A 27 9.63 -5.79 -10.75
N ALA A 28 10.35 -6.59 -9.96
CA ALA A 28 10.01 -6.83 -8.57
C ALA A 28 10.01 -5.51 -7.78
N LEU A 29 9.02 -5.33 -6.91
CA LEU A 29 8.97 -4.21 -5.98
C LEU A 29 9.93 -4.43 -4.81
N LYS A 30 10.40 -3.33 -4.23
CA LYS A 30 11.13 -3.42 -2.97
C LYS A 30 10.16 -3.84 -1.86
N PRO A 31 10.64 -4.53 -0.81
CA PRO A 31 9.82 -4.83 0.37
C PRO A 31 9.14 -3.57 0.90
N ALA A 32 7.84 -3.68 1.14
CA ALA A 32 7.01 -2.66 1.75
C ALA A 32 6.57 -3.15 3.13
N GLN A 33 6.31 -2.24 4.06
CA GLN A 33 5.61 -2.62 5.29
C GLN A 33 4.15 -2.21 5.13
N VAL A 34 3.27 -3.19 5.09
CA VAL A 34 1.84 -3.00 4.90
C VAL A 34 1.10 -3.73 6.00
N ARG A 35 0.25 -2.99 6.70
CA ARG A 35 -0.57 -3.53 7.80
C ARG A 35 -1.94 -2.88 7.81
N TRP A 36 -2.92 -3.61 8.31
CA TRP A 36 -4.22 -3.03 8.66
C TRP A 36 -4.05 -2.00 9.76
N GLN A 37 -4.65 -0.83 9.56
CA GLN A 37 -4.80 0.21 10.56
C GLN A 37 -6.17 0.09 11.24
N ASN A 38 -7.20 -0.29 10.48
CA ASN A 38 -8.57 -0.61 10.91
C ASN A 38 -9.25 -1.43 9.79
N HIS A 39 -10.58 -1.61 9.83
CA HIS A 39 -11.31 -2.51 8.92
C HIS A 39 -11.22 -2.14 7.43
N ASP A 40 -11.08 -0.85 7.09
CA ASP A 40 -11.06 -0.38 5.69
C ASP A 40 -9.83 0.46 5.34
N GLN A 41 -8.85 0.57 6.25
CA GLN A 41 -7.62 1.31 6.01
C GLN A 41 -6.37 0.46 6.22
N LEU A 42 -5.49 0.54 5.22
CA LEU A 42 -4.15 0.01 5.24
C LEU A 42 -3.13 1.13 5.44
N ARG A 43 -2.09 0.83 6.22
CA ARG A 43 -0.93 1.68 6.42
C ARG A 43 0.23 1.15 5.59
N PHE A 44 0.74 1.98 4.70
CA PHE A 44 1.86 1.66 3.82
C PHE A 44 3.12 2.45 4.20
N VAL A 45 4.23 1.73 4.40
CA VAL A 45 5.57 2.30 4.48
C VAL A 45 6.36 1.82 3.27
N LEU A 46 6.65 2.75 2.37
CA LEU A 46 7.41 2.51 1.14
C LEU A 46 8.75 3.23 1.19
N ARG A 47 9.78 2.58 0.63
CA ARG A 47 11.12 3.16 0.41
C ARG A 47 11.33 3.60 -1.05
N GLU A 48 10.34 3.41 -1.90
CA GLU A 48 10.31 3.82 -3.30
C GLU A 48 8.97 4.48 -3.64
N GLY A 49 8.91 5.15 -4.79
CA GLY A 49 7.72 5.87 -5.25
C GLY A 49 7.50 5.73 -6.76
N LYS A 50 7.15 4.53 -7.23
CA LYS A 50 6.79 4.32 -8.64
C LYS A 50 5.41 4.92 -8.98
N LYS A 51 5.15 5.20 -10.26
CA LYS A 51 3.88 5.77 -10.74
C LYS A 51 2.69 4.92 -10.27
N ARG A 52 1.82 5.53 -9.45
CA ARG A 52 0.61 4.91 -8.89
C ARG A 52 0.85 3.59 -8.14
N GLN A 53 2.05 3.37 -7.58
CA GLN A 53 2.48 2.09 -6.98
C GLN A 53 1.45 1.49 -6.01
N ILE A 54 1.00 2.25 -4.99
CA ILE A 54 0.03 1.78 -3.99
C ILE A 54 -1.28 1.32 -4.63
N ARG A 55 -1.80 2.10 -5.60
CA ARG A 55 -3.07 1.76 -6.27
C ARG A 55 -2.93 0.46 -7.04
N ARG A 56 -1.85 0.30 -7.79
CA ARG A 56 -1.54 -0.91 -8.57
C ARG A 56 -1.30 -2.12 -7.67
N MET A 57 -0.60 -1.94 -6.53
CA MET A 57 -0.40 -3.00 -5.54
C MET A 57 -1.73 -3.50 -4.97
N CYS A 58 -2.63 -2.59 -4.61
CA CYS A 58 -3.96 -2.96 -4.10
C CYS A 58 -4.80 -3.68 -5.15
N GLU A 59 -4.79 -3.19 -6.40
CA GLU A 59 -5.52 -3.81 -7.51
C GLU A 59 -5.09 -5.28 -7.72
N LEU A 60 -3.79 -5.58 -7.60
CA LEU A 60 -3.25 -6.94 -7.74
C LEU A 60 -3.69 -7.92 -6.65
N VAL A 61 -4.13 -7.42 -5.49
CA VAL A 61 -4.59 -8.26 -4.37
C VAL A 61 -6.11 -8.19 -4.15
N GLY A 62 -6.84 -7.68 -5.14
CA GLY A 62 -8.31 -7.60 -5.12
C GLY A 62 -8.89 -6.35 -4.44
N LEU A 63 -8.05 -5.40 -4.04
CA LEU A 63 -8.49 -4.20 -3.32
C LEU A 63 -8.58 -2.97 -4.24
N LYS A 64 -9.65 -2.20 -4.07
CA LYS A 64 -9.84 -0.90 -4.73
C LYS A 64 -9.51 0.25 -3.79
N VAL A 65 -8.54 1.09 -4.17
CA VAL A 65 -8.19 2.28 -3.39
C VAL A 65 -9.19 3.41 -3.59
N VAL A 66 -9.94 3.75 -2.55
CA VAL A 66 -10.89 4.87 -2.54
C VAL A 66 -10.30 6.15 -1.95
N GLY A 67 -9.33 6.03 -1.05
CA GLY A 67 -8.67 7.17 -0.41
C GLY A 67 -7.18 6.93 -0.25
N LEU A 68 -6.37 7.97 -0.43
CA LEU A 68 -4.92 7.90 -0.26
C LEU A 68 -4.43 9.22 0.34
N LYS A 69 -4.00 9.19 1.61
CA LYS A 69 -3.41 10.33 2.32
C LYS A 69 -1.96 10.01 2.66
N ARG A 70 -1.03 10.87 2.26
CA ARG A 70 0.36 10.79 2.73
C ARG A 70 0.45 11.45 4.09
N VAL A 71 0.95 10.73 5.09
CA VAL A 71 0.98 11.20 6.48
C VAL A 71 2.39 11.46 7.01
N ARG A 72 3.42 10.90 6.37
CA ARG A 72 4.83 11.08 6.79
C ARG A 72 5.79 10.91 5.63
N ILE A 73 6.86 11.69 5.62
CA ILE A 73 8.00 11.56 4.72
C ILE A 73 9.26 11.46 5.59
N GLY A 74 9.94 10.31 5.56
CA GLY A 74 11.08 10.06 6.44
C GLY A 74 10.72 10.25 7.92
N ARG A 75 11.39 11.18 8.59
CA ARG A 75 11.14 11.54 10.00
C ARG A 75 10.11 12.66 10.18
N VAL A 76 9.65 13.29 9.09
CA VAL A 76 8.72 14.43 9.12
C VAL A 76 7.30 13.93 8.94
N ALA A 77 6.44 14.15 9.93
CA ALA A 77 5.00 13.94 9.81
C ALA A 77 4.36 15.14 9.09
N LEU A 78 3.35 14.92 8.26
CA LEU A 78 2.47 16.00 7.85
C LEU A 78 1.59 16.36 9.05
N GLY A 79 1.61 17.62 9.46
CA GLY A 79 0.64 18.19 10.39
C GLY A 79 -0.78 18.12 9.81
N ASP A 80 -1.77 18.13 10.69
CA ASP A 80 -3.20 18.05 10.34
C ASP A 80 -3.68 19.25 9.53
#